data_AF-A0A1Q8JZD5-F1
#
_entry.id   AF-A0A1Q8JZD5-F1
#
_cell.length_a   1.000
_cell.length_b   1.000
_cell.length_c   1.000
_cell.angle_alpha   90.00
_cell.angle_beta   90.00
_cell.angle_gamma   90.00
#
_symmetry.space_group_name_H-M   'P 1'
#
loop_
_entity.id
_entity.type
_entity.pdbx_description
1 polymer ?
#
loop_
_entity_poly.entity_id
_entity_poly.type
_entity_poly.pdbx_seq_one_letter_code
_entity_poly.pdbx_strand_id
1 'polypeptide(L)' 'MSDDQQASTPTVRSRALAAGITEERLQKHFDRGAVLLNGVLVADLDTPAPVGTSRVNFGGQ' A
#
# COMPACT_ATOMS: atom_id res chain seq x y z
N MET A 1 -28.84 3.16 12.79
CA MET A 1 -27.93 2.23 12.11
C MET A 1 -26.59 2.95 12.00
N SER A 2 -25.69 2.74 12.95
CA SER A 2 -24.37 3.38 12.94
C SER A 2 -23.46 2.56 12.03
N ASP A 3 -23.49 2.86 10.74
CA ASP A 3 -22.34 2.57 9.88
C ASP A 3 -21.37 3.72 10.10
N ASP A 4 -20.70 3.71 11.26
CA ASP A 4 -19.43 4.44 11.41
C ASP A 4 -18.47 3.67 10.53
N GLN A 5 -18.56 3.98 9.23
CA GLN A 5 -17.65 3.55 8.23
C GLN A 5 -16.33 4.21 8.63
N GLN A 6 -15.61 3.53 9.53
CA GLN A 6 -14.20 3.74 9.79
C GLN A 6 -13.56 3.71 8.41
N ALA A 7 -13.48 4.88 7.78
CA ALA A 7 -12.75 5.16 6.58
C ALA A 7 -11.28 5.07 6.98
N SER A 8 -10.90 3.85 7.36
CA SER A 8 -9.57 3.47 7.79
C SER A 8 -8.72 3.85 6.62
N THR A 9 -7.84 4.82 6.84
CA THR A 9 -7.00 5.39 5.79
C THR A 9 -6.39 4.23 5.01
N PRO A 10 -6.57 4.16 3.68
CA PRO A 10 -6.21 2.97 2.92
C PRO A 10 -4.73 2.69 3.12
N THR A 11 -4.36 1.45 3.42
CA THR A 11 -2.96 1.08 3.68
C THR A 11 -2.22 0.81 2.37
N VAL A 12 -0.89 0.71 2.44
CA VAL A 12 -0.06 0.31 1.28
C VAL A 12 -0.56 -1.00 0.67
N ARG A 13 -0.95 -1.96 1.52
CA ARG A 13 -1.58 -3.24 1.11
C ARG A 13 -2.85 -3.03 0.31
N SER A 14 -3.82 -2.31 0.89
CA SER A 14 -5.11 -2.04 0.23
C SER A 14 -4.93 -1.26 -1.07
N ARG A 15 -3.94 -0.36 -1.14
CA ARG A 15 -3.58 0.38 -2.36
C ARG A 15 -2.99 -0.52 -3.43
N ALA A 16 -2.14 -1.48 -3.06
CA ALA A 16 -1.58 -2.45 -3.98
C ALA A 16 -2.67 -3.35 -4.58
N LEU A 17 -3.57 -3.85 -3.73
CA LEU A 17 -4.70 -4.68 -4.14
C LEU A 17 -5.66 -3.91 -5.05
N ALA A 18 -5.97 -2.65 -4.71
CA ALA A 18 -6.78 -1.77 -5.54
C ALA A 18 -6.12 -1.44 -6.89
N ALA A 19 -4.79 -1.54 -7.00
CA ALA A 19 -4.04 -1.40 -8.25
C ALA A 19 -3.95 -2.72 -9.06
N GLY A 20 -4.58 -3.80 -8.59
CA GLY A 20 -4.55 -5.11 -9.24
C GLY A 20 -3.29 -5.93 -8.93
N ILE A 21 -2.49 -5.54 -7.94
CA ILE A 21 -1.36 -6.34 -7.47
C ILE A 21 -1.88 -7.35 -6.45
N THR A 22 -1.69 -8.63 -6.74
CA THR A 22 -2.03 -9.71 -5.81
C THR A 22 -1.14 -9.66 -4.56
N GLU A 23 -1.64 -10.16 -3.43
CA GLU A 23 -0.87 -10.20 -2.17
C GLU A 23 0.47 -10.91 -2.33
N GLU A 24 0.52 -12.02 -3.06
CA GLU A 24 1.78 -12.73 -3.35
C GLU A 24 2.80 -11.86 -4.08
N ARG A 25 2.34 -11.07 -5.07
CA ARG A 25 3.20 -10.17 -5.84
C ARG A 25 3.63 -8.98 -4.98
N LEU A 26 2.71 -8.44 -4.18
CA LEU A 26 3.01 -7.38 -3.22
C LEU A 26 4.10 -7.84 -2.24
N GLN A 27 3.96 -9.04 -1.66
CA GLN A 27 4.91 -9.60 -0.71
C GLN A 27 6.30 -9.77 -1.35
N LYS A 28 6.38 -10.22 -2.61
CA LYS A 28 7.65 -10.28 -3.35
C LYS A 28 8.31 -8.92 -3.55
N HIS A 29 7.54 -7.86 -3.81
CA HIS A 29 8.10 -6.51 -3.93
C HIS A 29 8.54 -5.99 -2.57
N PHE A 30 7.78 -6.30 -1.53
CA PHE A 30 8.09 -5.90 -0.17
C PHE A 30 9.38 -6.56 0.35
N ASP A 31 9.51 -7.88 0.20
CA ASP A 31 10.68 -8.66 0.59
C ASP A 31 11.97 -8.18 -0.11
N ARG A 32 11.84 -7.72 -1.37
CA ARG A 32 12.95 -7.14 -2.13
C ARG A 32 13.25 -5.67 -1.79
N GLY A 33 12.53 -5.06 -0.86
CA GLY A 33 12.66 -3.63 -0.56
C GLY A 33 12.27 -2.74 -1.74
N ALA A 34 11.27 -3.16 -2.51
CA ALA A 34 10.84 -2.51 -3.73
C ALA A 34 9.52 -1.73 -3.56
N VAL A 35 8.97 -1.66 -2.34
CA VAL A 35 7.73 -0.91 -2.06
C VAL A 35 8.09 0.46 -1.49
N LEU A 36 7.67 1.52 -2.18
CA LEU A 36 7.95 2.90 -1.83
C LEU A 36 6.63 3.66 -1.61
N LEU A 37 6.50 4.32 -0.46
CA LEU A 37 5.39 5.23 -0.16
C LEU A 37 5.95 6.65 -0.17
N ASN A 38 5.49 7.49 -1.10
CA ASN A 38 6.01 8.83 -1.29
C ASN A 38 7.52 8.89 -1.53
N GLY A 39 8.08 7.84 -2.15
CA GLY A 39 9.53 7.72 -2.39
C GLY A 39 10.32 7.22 -1.17
N VAL A 40 9.66 6.92 -0.05
CA VAL A 40 10.26 6.34 1.15
C VAL A 40 10.03 4.83 1.17
N LEU A 41 11.09 4.06 1.46
CA LEU A 41 10.99 2.61 1.60
C LEU A 41 9.96 2.25 2.68
N VAL A 42 8.98 1.44 2.31
CA VAL A 42 7.96 0.95 3.23
C VAL A 42 8.52 -0.26 3.97
N ALA A 43 8.62 -0.14 5.29
CA ALA A 43 8.99 -1.25 6.16
C ALA A 43 7.79 -2.05 6.68
N ASP A 44 6.56 -1.59 6.41
CA ASP A 44 5.34 -2.25 6.85
C ASP A 44 4.17 -2.02 5.87
N LEU A 45 3.51 -3.08 5.40
CA LEU A 45 2.43 -3.01 4.40
C LEU A 45 1.12 -2.43 4.95
N ASP A 46 0.96 -2.43 6.26
CA ASP A 46 -0.18 -1.85 6.97
C ASP A 46 0.02 -0.35 7.27
N THR A 47 1.14 0.23 6.81
CA THR A 47 1.37 1.67 6.82
C THR A 47 0.21 2.41 6.09
N PRO A 48 -0.36 3.46 6.69
CA PRO A 48 -1.43 4.24 6.08
C PRO A 48 -0.92 5.00 4.83
N ALA A 49 -1.63 4.84 3.72
CA ALA A 49 -1.33 5.39 2.41
C ALA A 49 -2.56 6.14 1.83
N PRO A 50 -2.90 7.33 2.37
CA PRO A 50 -4.07 8.11 1.96
C PRO A 50 -4.08 8.44 0.47
N VAL A 51 -5.25 8.27 -0.16
CA VAL A 51 -5.45 8.59 -1.57
C VAL A 51 -5.29 10.09 -1.82
N GLY A 52 -4.59 10.47 -2.90
CA GLY A 52 -4.41 11.87 -3.30
C GLY A 52 -3.18 12.57 -2.70
N THR A 53 -2.74 12.19 -1.50
CA THR A 53 -1.50 12.72 -0.90
C THR A 53 -0.36 11.71 -0.93
N SER A 54 -0.68 10.42 -0.93
CA SER A 54 0.33 9.36 -0.90
C SER A 54 0.42 8.55 -2.18
N ARG A 55 1.63 8.47 -2.74
CA ARG A 55 1.94 7.70 -3.94
C ARG A 55 2.68 6.41 -3.57
N VAL A 56 2.02 5.27 -3.78
CA VAL A 56 2.64 3.95 -3.67
C VAL A 56 3.31 3.61 -5.00
N ASN A 57 4.60 3.32 -4.97
CA ASN A 57 5.37 2.89 -6.13
C ASN A 57 6.00 1.53 -5.85
N PHE A 58 5.98 0.67 -6.85
CA PHE A 58 6.59 -0.65 -6.81
C PHE A 58 7.79 -0.63 -7.76
N GLY A 59 9.00 -0.60 -7.20
CA GLY A 59 10.26 -0.68 -7.93
C GLY A 59 10.62 -2.11 -8.32
N GLY A 60 11.58 -2.26 -9.23
CA GLY A 60 12.07 -3.55 -9.70
C GLY A 60 11.43 -3.99 -11.02
N GLN A 61 11.91 -3.43 -12.12
CA GLN A 61 11.96 -4.12 -13.41
C GLN A 61 13.28 -4.88 -13.52
#